data_AF-A0A2K4ZHT3-F1
#
_entry.id   AF-A0A2K4ZHT3-F1
#
_cell.length_a   1.000
_cell.length_b   1.000
_cell.length_c   1.000
_cell.angle_alpha   90.00
_cell.angle_beta   90.00
_cell.angle_gamma   90.00
#
_symmetry.space_group_name_H-M   'P 1'
#
loop_
_entity.id
_entity.type
_entity.pdbx_description
1 polymer ?
#
loop_
_entity_poly.entity_id
_entity_poly.type
_entity_poly.pdbx_seq_one_letter_code
_entity_poly.pdbx_strand_id
1 'polypeptide(L)'
;MSDGGNRIGTVSSVDADTGMVSVVFEDRDGEVTELLPYATFNEEYKLPQLGAKVVVIHLSNGGEMGIILGTYWNEYNAAGNPGTFHKDLGGGAYINYKDGVLTLASEHTVIASLDGSETHQGADVETILLKLHDHEKRIAALEKAVGVGKGVVEWP
;
A
#
# COMPACT_ATOMS: atom_id res chain seq x y z
N MET A 1 -7.05 3.77 43.57
CA MET A 1 -7.27 2.81 42.48
C MET A 1 -6.35 3.25 41.36
N SER A 2 -5.47 2.39 40.87
CA SER A 2 -4.48 2.78 39.86
C SER A 2 -5.19 3.25 38.60
N ASP A 3 -5.13 4.55 38.34
CA ASP A 3 -5.67 5.24 37.16
C ASP A 3 -4.89 4.91 35.86
N GLY A 4 -4.27 3.73 35.81
CA GLY A 4 -3.34 3.27 34.77
C GLY A 4 -4.04 2.46 33.68
N GLY A 5 -5.23 2.87 33.25
CA GLY A 5 -5.93 2.25 32.12
C GLY A 5 -5.22 2.53 30.79
N ASN A 6 -5.57 1.77 29.75
CA ASN A 6 -5.21 2.13 28.38
C ASN A 6 -5.88 3.46 28.01
N ARG A 7 -5.15 4.32 27.30
CA ARG A 7 -5.60 5.69 27.00
C ARG A 7 -5.53 6.00 25.52
N ILE A 8 -6.28 7.02 25.12
CA ILE A 8 -6.19 7.63 23.81
C ILE A 8 -5.40 8.92 23.96
N GLY A 9 -4.34 9.08 23.18
CA GLY A 9 -3.51 10.28 23.15
C GLY A 9 -3.48 10.91 21.76
N THR A 10 -3.10 12.19 21.72
CA THR A 10 -2.84 12.94 20.48
C THR A 10 -1.33 13.10 20.30
N VAL A 11 -0.77 12.68 19.17
CA VAL A 11 0.68 12.73 18.92
C VAL A 11 1.20 14.17 18.96
N SER A 12 2.18 14.43 19.83
CA SER A 12 2.76 15.77 20.04
C SER A 12 4.18 15.91 19.49
N SER A 13 4.97 14.83 19.46
CA SER A 13 6.27 14.79 18.81
C SER A 13 6.62 13.39 18.32
N VAL A 14 7.46 13.34 17.28
CA VAL A 14 7.97 12.09 16.69
C VAL A 14 9.47 12.25 16.49
N ASP A 15 10.25 11.34 17.05
CA ASP A 15 11.66 11.18 16.75
C ASP A 15 11.79 10.15 15.62
N ALA A 16 12.12 10.62 14.42
CA ALA A 16 12.19 9.77 13.24
C ALA A 16 13.39 8.81 13.24
N ASP A 17 14.46 9.17 13.96
CA ASP A 17 15.70 8.37 14.02
C ASP A 17 15.52 7.18 14.96
N THR A 18 14.85 7.40 16.11
CA THR A 18 14.61 6.34 17.11
C THR A 18 13.26 5.65 16.96
N GLY A 19 12.31 6.27 16.24
CA GLY A 19 10.93 5.81 16.12
C GLY A 19 10.10 6.03 17.40
N MET A 20 10.59 6.81 18.35
CA MET A 20 9.89 7.13 19.58
C MET A 20 8.90 8.29 19.40
N VAL A 21 7.82 8.29 20.16
CA VAL A 21 6.72 9.23 20.01
C VAL A 21 6.25 9.71 21.39
N SER A 22 5.98 11.01 21.51
CA SER A 22 5.28 11.58 22.67
C SER A 22 3.82 11.86 22.32
N VAL A 23 2.95 11.73 23.31
CA VAL A 23 1.52 12.00 23.16
C VAL A 23 1.03 12.94 24.25
N VAL A 24 0.00 13.71 23.92
CA VAL A 24 -0.76 14.53 24.87
C VAL A 24 -2.03 13.77 25.27
N PHE A 25 -2.28 13.66 26.57
CA PHE A 25 -3.51 13.13 27.14
C PHE A 25 -4.48 14.25 27.47
N GLU A 26 -5.49 14.43 26.61
CA GLU A 26 -6.56 15.42 26.81
C GLU A 26 -7.40 15.13 28.07
N ASP A 27 -7.47 13.86 28.49
CA ASP A 27 -8.16 13.41 29.71
C ASP A 27 -7.34 13.58 31.00
N ARG A 28 -6.10 14.08 30.89
CA ARG A 28 -5.20 14.38 32.01
C ARG A 28 -4.68 15.81 31.96
N ASP A 29 -5.58 16.77 31.76
CA ASP A 29 -5.26 18.20 31.74
C ASP A 29 -4.14 18.58 30.73
N GLY A 30 -4.00 17.80 29.65
CA GLY A 30 -2.97 18.02 28.63
C GLY A 30 -1.57 17.53 29.02
N GLU A 31 -1.47 16.59 29.96
CA GLU A 31 -0.21 15.91 30.29
C GLU A 31 0.46 15.35 29.03
N VAL A 32 1.77 15.60 28.88
CA VAL A 32 2.58 15.11 27.76
C VAL A 32 3.48 14.00 28.26
N THR A 33 3.47 12.87 27.57
CA THR A 33 4.35 11.75 27.91
C THR A 33 5.81 12.07 27.60
N GLU A 34 6.73 11.41 28.28
CA GLU A 34 8.07 11.19 27.75
C GLU A 34 8.02 10.43 26.41
N LEU A 35 9.17 10.27 25.76
CA LEU A 35 9.27 9.50 24.52
C LEU A 35 8.93 8.03 24.79
N LEU A 36 7.87 7.55 24.15
CA LEU A 36 7.42 6.16 24.26
C LEU A 36 7.76 5.38 22.98
N PRO A 37 8.04 4.08 23.10
CA PRO A 37 8.18 3.21 21.93
C PRO A 37 6.87 3.11 21.15
N TYR A 38 6.98 3.15 19.83
CA TYR A 38 5.88 2.92 18.89
C TYR A 38 5.91 1.48 18.37
N ALA A 39 4.76 0.81 18.32
CA ALA A 39 4.66 -0.55 17.82
C ALA A 39 4.97 -0.60 16.32
N THR A 40 5.95 -1.44 15.95
CA THR A 40 6.42 -1.57 14.55
C THR A 40 5.60 -2.54 13.71
N PHE A 41 4.68 -3.31 14.32
CA PHE A 41 3.93 -4.36 13.62
C PHE A 41 4.81 -5.33 12.81
N ASN A 42 5.88 -5.83 13.42
CA ASN A 42 6.92 -6.65 12.79
C ASN A 42 7.78 -5.85 11.78
N GLU A 43 8.38 -4.76 12.27
CA GLU A 43 9.40 -3.97 11.55
C GLU A 43 8.87 -3.13 10.38
N GLU A 44 7.56 -2.86 10.32
CA GLU A 44 7.01 -1.89 9.38
C GLU A 44 7.34 -0.46 9.83
N TYR A 45 8.12 0.26 9.02
CA TYR A 45 8.41 1.67 9.28
C TYR A 45 7.30 2.56 8.71
N LYS A 46 6.30 2.86 9.55
CA LYS A 46 5.27 3.87 9.27
C LYS A 46 4.91 4.63 10.55
N LEU A 47 5.60 5.75 10.77
CA LEU A 47 5.38 6.60 11.93
C LEU A 47 4.05 7.38 11.82
N PRO A 48 3.40 7.68 12.96
CA PRO A 48 2.19 8.50 12.97
C PRO A 48 2.54 9.96 12.64
N GLN A 49 1.55 10.70 12.15
CA GLN A 49 1.70 12.15 11.93
C GLN A 49 1.46 12.93 13.23
N LEU A 50 2.02 14.14 13.31
CA LEU A 50 1.68 15.09 14.38
C LEU A 50 0.16 15.33 14.41
N GLY A 51 -0.42 15.35 15.61
CA GLY A 51 -1.86 15.49 15.82
C GLY A 51 -2.69 14.23 15.58
N ALA A 52 -2.09 13.11 15.14
CA ALA A 52 -2.82 11.86 14.98
C ALA A 52 -3.27 11.31 16.35
N LYS A 53 -4.47 10.71 16.40
CA LYS A 53 -4.97 10.02 17.60
C LYS A 53 -4.45 8.58 17.62
N VAL A 54 -3.91 8.18 18.77
CA VAL A 54 -3.28 6.86 18.98
C VAL A 54 -3.75 6.23 20.28
N VAL A 55 -3.66 4.90 20.36
CA VAL A 55 -3.89 4.16 21.59
C VAL A 55 -2.56 3.92 22.31
N VAL A 56 -2.49 4.27 23.59
CA VAL A 56 -1.37 3.98 24.48
C VAL A 56 -1.75 2.84 25.42
N ILE A 57 -0.95 1.78 25.39
CA ILE A 57 -1.08 0.63 26.29
C ILE A 57 -0.08 0.81 27.41
N HIS A 58 -0.57 1.00 28.63
CA HIS A 58 0.27 1.12 29.82
C HIS A 58 0.64 -0.26 30.36
N LEU A 59 1.89 -0.44 30.77
CA LEU A 59 2.34 -1.71 31.34
C LEU A 59 1.86 -1.84 32.79
N SER A 60 1.32 -3.00 33.14
CA SER A 60 0.78 -3.28 34.48
C SER A 60 1.85 -3.45 35.57
N ASN A 61 3.13 -3.32 35.20
CA ASN A 61 4.27 -3.47 36.11
C ASN A 61 4.57 -2.21 36.94
N GLY A 62 3.69 -1.20 36.89
CA GLY A 62 3.76 -0.04 37.79
C GLY A 62 4.77 1.03 37.39
N GLY A 63 5.45 0.89 36.25
CA GLY A 63 6.15 2.00 35.61
C GLY A 63 5.17 2.84 34.78
N GLU A 64 5.42 4.14 34.64
CA GLU A 64 4.69 5.01 33.69
C GLU A 64 5.00 4.70 32.22
N MET A 65 5.72 3.62 31.96
CA MET A 65 6.12 3.18 30.63
C MET A 65 4.92 2.57 29.89
N GLY A 66 4.58 3.18 28.75
CA GLY A 66 3.60 2.67 27.80
C GLY A 66 4.20 2.29 26.46
N ILE A 67 3.44 1.55 25.66
CA ILE A 67 3.72 1.31 24.24
C ILE A 67 2.59 1.93 23.44
N ILE A 68 2.95 2.73 22.43
CA ILE A 68 1.96 3.27 21.51
C ILE A 68 1.63 2.19 20.49
N LEU A 69 0.40 1.69 20.51
CA LEU A 69 -0.05 0.63 19.61
C LEU A 69 -0.22 1.15 18.18
N GLY A 70 -0.62 2.41 18.02
CA GLY A 70 -0.76 3.05 16.71
C GLY A 70 -2.08 3.80 16.54
N THR A 71 -2.28 4.31 15.32
CA THR A 71 -3.50 5.02 14.93
C THR A 71 -4.68 4.07 14.77
N TYR A 72 -5.88 4.56 15.02
CA TYR A 72 -7.13 3.82 14.84
C TYR A 72 -8.12 4.64 14.02
N TRP A 73 -9.15 4.01 13.47
CA TRP A 73 -10.16 4.72 12.68
C TRP A 73 -11.02 5.61 13.57
N ASN A 74 -11.18 6.86 13.15
CA ASN A 74 -12.02 7.86 13.82
C ASN A 74 -12.48 8.91 12.78
N GLU A 75 -13.20 9.95 13.23
CA GLU A 75 -13.74 11.00 12.35
C GLU A 75 -12.66 11.78 11.56
N TYR A 76 -11.44 11.89 12.11
CA TYR A 76 -10.29 12.54 11.47
C TYR A 76 -9.32 11.54 10.81
N ASN A 77 -9.56 10.24 10.95
CA ASN A 77 -8.78 9.16 10.34
C ASN A 77 -9.73 8.06 9.84
N ALA A 78 -10.61 8.40 8.90
CA ALA A 78 -11.63 7.48 8.41
C ALA A 78 -11.02 6.37 7.53
N ALA A 79 -11.58 5.16 7.59
CA ALA A 79 -11.08 4.01 6.81
C ALA A 79 -11.16 4.19 5.28
N GLY A 80 -12.14 4.97 4.79
CA GLY A 80 -12.25 5.42 3.39
C GLY A 80 -12.56 4.37 2.32
N ASN A 81 -12.33 3.08 2.57
CA ASN A 81 -12.28 2.04 1.52
C ASN A 81 -13.07 0.76 1.88
N PRO A 82 -14.41 0.80 2.03
CA PRO A 82 -15.19 -0.38 2.38
C PRO A 82 -15.05 -1.49 1.33
N GLY A 83 -14.86 -2.72 1.79
CA GLY A 83 -14.77 -3.91 0.93
C GLY A 83 -13.47 -4.01 0.11
N THR A 84 -12.47 -3.19 0.41
CA THR A 84 -11.15 -3.22 -0.24
C THR A 84 -10.09 -3.36 0.84
N PHE A 85 -9.15 -4.28 0.67
CA PHE A 85 -7.92 -4.20 1.46
C PHE A 85 -7.12 -3.01 0.94
N HIS A 86 -6.76 -2.09 1.82
CA HIS A 86 -5.98 -0.90 1.49
C HIS A 86 -4.84 -0.74 2.49
N LYS A 87 -3.61 -0.66 1.98
CA LYS A 87 -2.42 -0.25 2.74
C LYS A 87 -1.87 1.02 2.09
N ASP A 88 -2.12 2.14 2.74
CA ASP A 88 -1.50 3.42 2.41
C ASP A 88 0.01 3.37 2.70
N LEU A 89 0.83 3.81 1.75
CA LEU A 89 2.28 3.86 1.87
C LEU A 89 2.81 5.30 2.07
N GLY A 90 1.92 6.30 2.10
CA GLY A 90 2.26 7.72 2.19
C GLY A 90 2.52 8.36 0.82
N GLY A 91 2.43 9.69 0.74
CA GLY A 91 2.68 10.43 -0.49
C GLY A 91 1.75 10.09 -1.65
N GLY A 92 0.57 9.50 -1.38
CA GLY A 92 -0.38 9.03 -2.39
C GLY A 92 -0.09 7.63 -2.94
N ALA A 93 1.00 6.97 -2.51
CA ALA A 93 1.29 5.59 -2.87
C ALA A 93 0.47 4.60 -2.02
N TYR A 94 0.03 3.48 -2.60
CA TYR A 94 -0.79 2.49 -1.91
C TYR A 94 -0.70 1.07 -2.49
N ILE A 95 -1.12 0.10 -1.68
CA ILE A 95 -1.42 -1.29 -2.07
C ILE A 95 -2.92 -1.53 -1.86
N ASN A 96 -3.62 -1.94 -2.91
CA ASN A 96 -5.04 -2.30 -2.86
C ASN A 96 -5.29 -3.73 -3.31
N TYR A 97 -6.22 -4.42 -2.67
CA TYR A 97 -6.77 -5.68 -3.18
C TYR A 97 -8.30 -5.67 -3.16
N LYS A 98 -8.91 -5.88 -4.33
CA LYS A 98 -10.36 -5.93 -4.53
C LYS A 98 -10.70 -6.79 -5.74
N ASP A 99 -11.74 -7.63 -5.64
CA ASP A 99 -12.30 -8.39 -6.76
C ASP A 99 -11.26 -9.21 -7.57
N GLY A 100 -10.27 -9.78 -6.87
CA GLY A 100 -9.20 -10.58 -7.47
C GLY A 100 -8.05 -9.77 -8.10
N VAL A 101 -8.07 -8.44 -7.97
CA VAL A 101 -7.06 -7.54 -8.53
C VAL A 101 -6.21 -6.94 -7.40
N LEU A 102 -4.89 -7.15 -7.47
CA LEU A 102 -3.90 -6.45 -6.64
C LEU A 102 -3.37 -5.24 -7.41
N THR A 103 -3.47 -4.05 -6.81
CA THR A 103 -2.95 -2.80 -7.37
C THR A 103 -1.83 -2.26 -6.49
N LEU A 104 -0.64 -2.07 -7.10
CA LEU A 104 0.50 -1.36 -6.54
C LEU A 104 0.60 -0.02 -7.27
N ALA A 105 0.35 1.09 -6.58
CA ALA A 105 0.29 2.40 -7.22
C ALA A 105 1.17 3.42 -6.50
N SER A 106 1.90 4.22 -7.29
CA SER A 106 2.67 5.39 -6.89
C SER A 106 2.87 6.28 -8.12
N GLU A 107 3.43 7.48 -7.93
CA GLU A 107 3.81 8.37 -9.05
C GLU A 107 4.88 7.73 -9.95
N HIS A 108 5.86 7.08 -9.34
CA HIS A 108 6.90 6.29 -10.00
C HIS A 108 7.07 4.96 -9.28
N THR A 109 6.99 3.84 -10.02
CA THR A 109 7.11 2.48 -9.47
C THR A 109 8.37 1.81 -10.02
N VAL A 110 9.21 1.31 -9.11
CA VAL A 110 10.36 0.45 -9.45
C VAL A 110 10.15 -0.88 -8.74
N ILE A 111 10.12 -1.97 -9.52
CA ILE A 111 10.17 -3.33 -9.00
C ILE A 111 11.53 -3.88 -9.39
N ALA A 112 12.39 -4.10 -8.40
CA ALA A 112 13.77 -4.52 -8.61
C ALA A 112 14.06 -5.85 -7.92
N SER A 113 14.91 -6.67 -8.53
CA SER A 113 15.56 -7.78 -7.84
C SER A 113 16.88 -7.34 -7.23
N LEU A 114 17.22 -7.88 -6.06
CA LEU A 114 18.46 -7.57 -5.35
C LEU A 114 19.72 -8.08 -6.07
N ASP A 115 19.55 -9.06 -6.95
CA ASP A 115 20.62 -9.56 -7.82
C ASP A 115 20.72 -8.80 -9.15
N GLY A 116 19.91 -7.75 -9.32
CA GLY A 116 19.87 -6.95 -10.55
C GLY A 116 19.21 -7.67 -11.73
N SER A 117 18.62 -8.86 -11.56
CA SER A 117 17.83 -9.50 -12.60
C SER A 117 16.46 -8.82 -12.73
N GLU A 118 16.13 -8.32 -13.91
CA GLU A 118 14.78 -7.86 -14.19
C GLU A 118 13.86 -9.06 -14.38
N THR A 119 13.06 -9.42 -13.38
CA THR A 119 11.93 -10.33 -13.57
C THR A 119 10.76 -9.60 -14.22
N HIS A 120 10.91 -9.28 -15.51
CA HIS A 120 9.76 -8.99 -16.35
C HIS A 120 9.22 -10.30 -16.93
N GLN A 121 8.18 -10.90 -16.32
CA GLN A 121 7.25 -11.75 -17.07
C GLN A 121 6.24 -10.85 -17.80
N GLY A 122 6.75 -9.92 -18.59
CA GLY A 122 5.98 -9.28 -19.64
C GLY A 122 6.20 -10.11 -20.90
N ALA A 123 5.13 -10.55 -21.56
CA ALA A 123 5.27 -10.85 -22.98
C ALA A 123 5.69 -9.52 -23.62
N ASP A 124 6.93 -9.44 -24.08
CA ASP A 124 7.49 -8.25 -24.69
C ASP A 124 6.49 -7.73 -25.74
N VAL A 125 5.93 -6.54 -25.47
CA VAL A 125 4.88 -5.95 -26.30
C VAL A 125 5.42 -5.75 -27.72
N GLU A 126 6.72 -5.47 -27.86
CA GLU A 126 7.40 -5.39 -29.15
C GLU A 126 7.38 -6.75 -29.86
N THR A 127 7.69 -7.84 -29.16
CA THR A 127 7.57 -9.21 -29.68
C THR A 127 6.15 -9.56 -30.13
N ILE A 128 5.10 -9.14 -29.40
CA ILE A 128 3.71 -9.37 -29.80
C ILE A 128 3.36 -8.55 -31.04
N LEU A 129 3.74 -7.27 -31.08
CA LEU A 129 3.50 -6.38 -32.22
C LEU A 129 4.20 -6.88 -33.49
N LEU A 130 5.42 -7.38 -33.38
CA LEU A 130 6.16 -7.98 -34.49
C LEU A 130 5.42 -9.21 -35.04
N LYS A 131 4.95 -10.11 -34.17
CA LYS A 131 4.18 -11.28 -34.59
C LYS A 131 2.86 -10.90 -35.28
N LEU A 132 2.18 -9.87 -34.78
CA LEU A 132 0.94 -9.37 -35.38
C LEU A 132 1.21 -8.84 -36.80
N HIS A 133 2.24 -8.02 -36.96
CA HIS A 133 2.62 -7.44 -38.24
C HIS A 133 3.02 -8.51 -39.28
N ASP A 134 3.74 -9.56 -38.86
CA ASP A 134 4.08 -10.68 -39.74
C ASP A 134 2.84 -11.48 -40.16
N HIS A 135 1.88 -11.67 -39.25
CA HIS A 135 0.61 -12.30 -39.59
C HIS A 135 -0.20 -11.46 -40.58
N GLU A 136 -0.26 -10.14 -40.42
CA GLU A 136 -0.92 -9.24 -41.38
C GLU A 136 -0.32 -9.36 -42.78
N LYS A 137 1.02 -9.39 -42.89
CA LYS A 137 1.70 -9.61 -44.19
C LYS A 137 1.34 -10.94 -44.83
N ARG A 138 1.31 -12.01 -44.03
CA ARG A 138 0.94 -13.35 -44.51
C ARG A 138 -0.50 -13.40 -44.99
N ILE A 139 -1.42 -12.75 -44.27
CA ILE A 139 -2.83 -12.62 -44.68
C ILE A 139 -2.93 -11.87 -46.00
N ALA A 140 -2.30 -10.69 -46.13
CA ALA A 140 -2.33 -9.93 -47.38
C ALA A 140 -1.75 -10.71 -48.57
N ALA A 141 -0.69 -11.50 -48.34
CA ALA A 141 -0.13 -12.38 -49.35
C ALA A 141 -1.10 -13.50 -49.76
N LEU A 142 -1.80 -14.10 -48.79
CA LEU A 142 -2.82 -15.12 -49.05
C LEU A 142 -4.03 -14.54 -49.77
N GLU A 143 -4.53 -13.37 -49.38
CA GLU A 143 -5.63 -12.69 -50.07
C GLU A 143 -5.29 -12.39 -51.53
N LYS A 144 -4.05 -11.99 -51.80
CA LYS A 144 -3.55 -11.80 -53.17
C LYS A 144 -3.45 -13.11 -53.94
N ALA A 145 -3.00 -14.19 -53.29
CA ALA A 145 -2.85 -15.50 -53.90
C ALA A 145 -4.21 -16.17 -54.20
N VAL A 146 -5.19 -15.98 -53.32
CA VAL A 146 -6.55 -16.53 -53.45
C VAL A 146 -7.42 -15.67 -54.37
N GLY A 147 -7.07 -14.39 -54.56
CA GLY A 147 -7.80 -13.43 -55.37
C GLY A 147 -9.11 -13.06 -54.70
N VAL A 148 -9.21 -11.85 -54.14
CA VAL A 148 -10.43 -11.41 -53.45
C VAL A 148 -11.60 -11.37 -54.43
N GLY A 149 -12.47 -12.39 -54.35
CA GLY A 149 -13.81 -12.43 -54.93
C GLY A 149 -13.91 -12.78 -56.41
N LYS A 150 -14.07 -14.09 -56.71
CA LYS A 150 -15.01 -14.63 -57.72
C LYS A 150 -15.00 -16.18 -57.69
N GLY A 151 -15.47 -16.77 -56.60
CA GLY A 151 -15.69 -18.21 -56.53
C GLY A 151 -16.62 -18.52 -55.39
N VAL A 152 -17.89 -18.83 -55.69
CA VAL A 152 -18.78 -19.48 -54.74
C VAL A 152 -18.13 -20.83 -54.40
N VAL A 153 -17.74 -21.02 -53.15
CA VAL A 153 -17.28 -22.32 -52.67
C VAL A 153 -18.53 -23.15 -52.39
N GLU A 154 -18.91 -24.04 -53.29
CA GLU A 154 -19.83 -25.12 -52.95
C GLU A 154 -19.07 -26.13 -52.08
N TRP A 155 -19.52 -26.26 -50.84
CA TRP A 155 -19.09 -27.31 -49.93
C TRP A 155 -19.78 -28.64 -50.30
N PRO A 156 -19.08 -29.79 -50.26
CA PRO A 156 -19.72 -31.10 -50.36
C PRO A 156 -20.60 -31.43 -49.15
#